data_AF-A0A2J7PSQ8-F1
#
_entry.id   AF-A0A2J7PSQ8-F1
#
_cell.length_a   1.000
_cell.length_b   1.000
_cell.length_c   1.000
_cell.angle_alpha   90.00
_cell.angle_beta   90.00
_cell.angle_gamma   90.00
#
_symmetry.space_group_name_H-M   'P 1'
#
loop_
_entity.id
_entity.type
_entity.pdbx_description
1 polymer ?
#
loop_
_entity_poly.entity_id
_entity_poly.type
_entity_poly.pdbx_seq_one_letter_code
_entity_poly.pdbx_strand_id
1 'polypeptide(L)'
;ISYIILKGRWCDIIVMNVHAPTEDKIDDIKGRFYEELEHVFDKFPKYPMIIFKLGHIKNLTVKSTMFPHQNIHKFTWTSPDGKIHNQIDHILIDRRQHSSILYVRSFRAADCDTDHYLLVAKVKERLAVSKQTTHIVHMERFNLKKLNEVEGKEQYRVEISNRFTAFENFDTEVEVNNDWETIRENIKMSAKESLGYYEPKKHKSWFDEGCSKLLDQRKQAKLQWLQDPRELNGDNLNNIRRETSRHFRNKKRKYLRKVIKLTVVIIGRYHCYQLYTKLYPIFFSQG
;
A
#
# COMPACT_ATOMS: atom_id res chain seq x y z
N ILE A 1 6.52 17.39 0.22
CA ILE A 1 5.43 17.28 -0.79
C ILE A 1 5.53 15.90 -1.46
N SER A 2 4.43 15.22 -1.76
CA SER A 2 4.44 13.98 -2.57
C SER A 2 3.37 14.01 -3.64
N TYR A 3 3.62 13.38 -4.80
CA TYR A 3 2.64 13.30 -5.88
C TYR A 3 2.73 11.98 -6.64
N ILE A 4 1.63 11.62 -7.29
CA ILE A 4 1.56 10.52 -8.26
C ILE A 4 0.96 11.03 -9.57
N ILE A 5 1.45 10.50 -10.69
CA ILE A 5 0.94 10.84 -12.02
C ILE A 5 0.20 9.60 -12.56
N LEU A 6 -1.09 9.76 -12.84
CA LEU A 6 -1.90 8.77 -13.52
C LEU A 6 -2.03 9.19 -14.97
N LYS A 7 -1.65 8.31 -15.90
CA LYS A 7 -1.82 8.58 -17.33
C LYS A 7 -3.32 8.58 -17.66
N GLY A 8 -3.81 9.69 -18.19
CA GLY A 8 -5.17 9.80 -18.66
C GLY A 8 -5.26 9.72 -20.18
N ARG A 9 -6.44 9.38 -20.70
CA ARG A 9 -6.67 9.25 -22.14
C ARG A 9 -6.57 10.60 -22.86
N TRP A 10 -6.95 11.68 -22.18
CA TRP A 10 -7.01 13.03 -22.75
C TRP A 10 -6.03 14.00 -22.09
N CYS A 11 -5.81 13.85 -20.78
CA CYS A 11 -4.81 14.60 -20.02
C CYS A 11 -4.30 13.73 -18.87
N ASP A 12 -3.07 13.95 -18.43
CA ASP A 12 -2.53 13.29 -17.24
C ASP A 12 -3.17 13.84 -15.97
N ILE A 13 -3.38 12.98 -14.97
CA ILE A 13 -3.93 13.34 -13.66
C ILE A 13 -2.78 13.33 -12.66
N ILE A 14 -2.61 14.41 -11.91
CA ILE A 14 -1.56 14.52 -10.91
C ILE A 14 -2.21 14.63 -9.53
N VAL A 15 -2.08 13.60 -8.71
CA VAL A 15 -2.60 13.67 -7.34
C VAL A 15 -1.46 14.11 -6.45
N MET A 16 -1.59 15.28 -5.82
CA MET A 16 -0.55 15.86 -4.96
C MET A 16 -1.02 15.87 -3.49
N ASN A 17 -0.27 15.19 -2.64
CA ASN A 17 -0.45 15.23 -1.21
C ASN A 17 0.53 16.22 -0.56
N VAL A 18 -0.03 17.21 0.11
CA VAL A 18 0.70 18.29 0.75
C VAL A 18 0.31 18.32 2.23
N HIS A 19 1.25 18.69 3.08
CA HIS A 19 1.00 18.91 4.50
C HIS A 19 1.53 20.30 4.81
N ALA A 20 0.61 21.26 4.90
CA ALA A 20 0.96 22.66 5.15
C ALA A 20 1.51 22.82 6.58
N PRO A 21 2.52 23.69 6.78
CA PRO A 21 2.93 24.12 8.10
C PRO A 21 1.73 24.66 8.89
N THR A 22 1.70 24.35 10.17
CA THR A 22 0.68 24.83 11.10
C THR A 22 0.77 26.34 11.31
N GLU A 23 -0.31 26.97 11.77
CA GLU A 23 -0.37 28.44 11.94
C GLU A 23 0.68 28.99 12.92
N ASP A 24 1.09 28.20 13.92
CA ASP A 24 2.12 28.52 14.91
C ASP A 24 3.55 28.55 14.35
N LYS A 25 3.76 28.11 13.09
CA LYS A 25 5.08 28.20 12.45
C LYS A 25 5.41 29.64 12.07
N ILE A 26 6.68 30.01 12.25
CA ILE A 26 7.20 31.32 11.83
C ILE A 26 7.07 31.51 10.32
N ASP A 27 6.91 32.76 9.89
CA ASP A 27 6.59 33.10 8.51
C ASP A 27 7.69 32.69 7.52
N ASP A 28 8.95 32.69 7.91
CA ASP A 28 10.06 32.21 7.07
C ASP A 28 9.96 30.72 6.72
N ILE A 29 9.39 29.90 7.61
CA ILE A 29 9.15 28.47 7.34
C ILE A 29 7.97 28.33 6.39
N LYS A 30 6.91 29.11 6.59
CA LYS A 30 5.74 29.12 5.70
C LYS A 30 6.13 29.60 4.30
N GLY A 31 6.89 30.69 4.20
CA GLY A 31 7.38 31.26 2.94
C GLY A 31 8.17 30.24 2.14
N ARG A 32 9.23 29.67 2.72
CA ARG A 32 10.04 28.61 2.07
C ARG A 32 9.20 27.41 1.62
N PHE A 33 8.23 27.00 2.43
CA PHE A 33 7.35 25.90 2.07
C PHE A 33 6.47 26.22 0.85
N TYR A 34 5.86 27.41 0.81
CA TYR A 34 5.00 27.81 -0.31
C TYR A 34 5.81 28.08 -1.59
N GLU A 35 7.04 28.59 -1.47
CA GLU A 35 7.97 28.72 -2.59
C GLU A 35 8.36 27.36 -3.17
N GLU A 36 8.71 26.38 -2.32
CA GLU A 36 9.00 25.02 -2.76
C GLU A 36 7.77 24.40 -3.44
N LEU A 37 6.58 24.64 -2.91
CA LEU A 37 5.33 24.13 -3.44
C LEU A 37 5.02 24.71 -4.84
N GLU A 38 5.20 26.02 -5.03
CA GLU A 38 5.03 26.69 -6.33
C GLU A 38 6.07 26.17 -7.33
N HIS A 39 7.33 26.00 -6.90
CA HIS A 39 8.38 25.44 -7.75
C HIS A 39 8.11 23.99 -8.19
N VAL A 40 7.54 23.15 -7.32
CA VAL A 40 7.11 21.79 -7.69
C VAL A 40 5.92 21.84 -8.65
N PHE A 41 4.98 22.74 -8.43
CA PHE A 41 3.81 22.92 -9.28
C PHE A 41 4.19 23.36 -10.70
N ASP A 42 5.13 24.29 -10.84
CA ASP A 42 5.60 24.84 -12.12
C ASP A 42 6.34 23.82 -13.00
N LYS A 43 6.84 22.73 -12.42
CA LYS A 43 7.48 21.64 -13.18
C LYS A 43 6.48 20.83 -14.00
N PHE A 44 5.20 20.87 -13.64
CA PHE A 44 4.20 20.10 -14.37
C PHE A 44 3.82 20.82 -15.66
N PRO A 45 3.60 20.09 -16.77
CA PRO A 45 3.06 20.70 -17.97
C PRO A 45 1.75 21.42 -17.62
N LYS A 46 1.36 22.42 -18.41
CA LYS A 46 0.01 22.99 -18.28
C LYS A 46 -1.00 21.82 -18.42
N TYR A 47 -2.11 21.88 -17.70
CA TYR A 47 -3.30 20.99 -17.83
C TYR A 47 -3.39 19.63 -17.08
N PRO A 48 -2.63 19.29 -16.03
CA PRO A 48 -2.96 18.12 -15.23
C PRO A 48 -4.15 18.38 -14.29
N MET A 49 -4.97 17.36 -14.05
CA MET A 49 -5.91 17.39 -12.94
C MET A 49 -5.13 17.36 -11.64
N ILE A 50 -5.04 18.47 -10.89
CA ILE A 50 -4.31 18.46 -9.62
C ILE A 50 -5.24 18.33 -8.45
N ILE A 51 -5.28 17.16 -7.81
CA ILE A 51 -6.01 16.97 -6.56
C ILE A 51 -5.07 17.37 -5.44
N PHE A 52 -5.34 18.53 -4.84
CA PHE A 52 -4.52 19.16 -3.81
C PHE A 52 -5.07 18.90 -2.43
N LYS A 53 -4.20 18.48 -1.50
CA LYS A 53 -4.50 18.43 -0.07
C LYS A 53 -3.77 19.58 0.66
N LEU A 54 -4.46 20.69 0.91
CA LEU A 54 -4.00 21.95 1.55
C LEU A 54 -2.91 22.79 0.84
N GLY A 55 -3.23 24.08 0.62
CA GLY A 55 -2.32 25.13 0.14
C GLY A 55 -3.05 26.17 -0.74
N HIS A 56 -2.69 27.45 -0.65
CA HIS A 56 -3.20 28.50 -1.53
C HIS A 56 -2.27 28.63 -2.73
N ILE A 57 -2.66 28.05 -3.87
CA ILE A 57 -1.97 28.19 -5.15
C ILE A 57 -2.93 28.86 -6.12
N LYS A 58 -2.39 29.79 -6.92
CA LYS A 58 -3.17 30.53 -7.93
C LYS A 58 -3.89 29.55 -8.85
N ASN A 59 -5.16 29.84 -9.16
CA ASN A 59 -6.02 29.08 -10.08
C ASN A 59 -6.53 27.71 -9.61
N LEU A 60 -6.47 27.40 -8.31
CA LEU A 60 -7.16 26.24 -7.74
C LEU A 60 -8.54 26.61 -7.18
N THR A 61 -9.48 25.68 -7.28
CA THR A 61 -10.83 25.75 -6.72
C THR A 61 -10.98 24.76 -5.57
N VAL A 62 -11.39 25.23 -4.38
CA VAL A 62 -11.66 24.37 -3.22
C VAL A 62 -12.98 23.64 -3.40
N LYS A 63 -12.96 22.33 -3.71
CA LYS A 63 -14.18 21.55 -3.98
C LYS A 63 -14.88 21.06 -2.73
N SER A 64 -14.17 20.89 -1.61
CA SER A 64 -14.74 20.33 -0.38
C SER A 64 -15.79 21.23 0.29
N THR A 65 -15.89 22.50 -0.09
CA THR A 65 -16.86 23.48 0.42
C THR A 65 -18.01 23.77 -0.56
N MET A 66 -17.93 23.28 -1.80
CA MET A 66 -18.88 23.62 -2.87
C MET A 66 -20.11 22.71 -2.95
N PHE A 67 -20.13 21.60 -2.21
CA PHE A 67 -21.24 20.65 -2.27
C PHE A 67 -22.20 20.84 -1.10
N PRO A 68 -23.53 20.83 -1.34
CA PRO A 68 -24.52 20.96 -0.29
C PRO A 68 -24.57 19.67 0.53
N HIS A 69 -23.94 19.69 1.71
CA HIS A 69 -23.90 18.57 2.64
C HIS A 69 -24.27 19.01 4.06
N GLN A 70 -24.80 18.06 4.83
CA GLN A 70 -24.87 18.21 6.29
C GLN A 70 -23.45 18.36 6.86
N ASN A 71 -23.31 19.12 7.94
CA ASN A 71 -22.00 19.43 8.55
C ASN A 71 -21.19 18.18 8.92
N ILE A 72 -21.87 17.11 9.31
CA ILE A 72 -21.25 15.81 9.59
C ILE A 72 -20.41 15.26 8.43
N HIS A 73 -20.72 15.62 7.18
CA HIS A 73 -20.00 15.18 5.99
C HIS A 73 -18.96 16.18 5.51
N LYS A 74 -18.81 17.32 6.19
CA LYS A 74 -17.84 18.39 5.87
C LYS A 74 -16.62 18.37 6.80
N PHE A 75 -16.79 17.96 8.05
CA PHE A 75 -15.71 17.91 9.04
C PHE A 75 -14.63 16.92 8.65
N THR A 76 -13.36 17.32 8.71
CA THR A 76 -12.22 16.44 8.41
C THR A 76 -11.33 16.18 9.61
N TRP A 77 -11.61 16.83 10.73
CA TRP A 77 -10.90 16.63 11.99
C TRP A 77 -11.85 16.73 13.18
N THR A 78 -11.54 16.00 14.24
CA THR A 78 -12.23 16.02 15.52
C THR A 78 -11.23 16.24 16.65
N SER A 79 -11.59 17.02 17.65
CA SER A 79 -10.77 17.17 18.85
C SER A 79 -10.62 15.85 19.62
N PRO A 80 -9.57 15.72 20.45
CA PRO A 80 -9.37 14.52 21.27
C PRO A 80 -10.54 14.19 22.20
N ASP A 81 -11.28 15.22 22.66
CA ASP A 81 -12.49 15.06 23.47
C ASP A 81 -13.76 14.81 22.65
N GLY A 82 -13.66 14.80 21.32
CA GLY A 82 -14.75 14.52 20.39
C GLY A 82 -15.80 15.62 20.25
N LYS A 83 -15.62 16.78 20.90
CA LYS A 83 -16.63 17.86 20.95
C LYS A 83 -16.51 18.85 19.81
N ILE A 84 -15.29 19.15 19.37
CA ILE A 84 -14.99 20.15 18.35
C ILE A 84 -14.72 19.42 17.05
N HIS A 85 -15.36 19.89 15.98
CA HIS A 85 -15.16 19.36 14.65
C HIS A 85 -14.84 20.49 13.68
N ASN A 86 -13.74 20.34 12.94
CA ASN A 86 -13.26 21.35 12.00
C ASN A 86 -13.05 20.74 10.61
N GLN A 87 -13.10 21.58 9.58
CA GLN A 87 -12.65 21.24 8.24
C GLN A 87 -11.25 21.83 8.06
N ILE A 88 -10.23 20.98 8.14
CA ILE A 88 -8.81 21.36 8.02
C ILE A 88 -8.09 20.59 6.93
N ASP A 89 -8.78 19.69 6.23
CA ASP A 89 -8.32 19.00 5.04
C ASP A 89 -9.23 19.41 3.90
N HIS A 90 -8.64 19.82 2.79
CA HIS A 90 -9.38 20.26 1.62
C HIS A 90 -8.94 19.47 0.40
N ILE A 91 -9.87 19.29 -0.53
CA ILE A 91 -9.57 18.85 -1.89
C ILE A 91 -9.71 20.06 -2.79
N LEU A 92 -8.60 20.47 -3.39
CA LEU A 92 -8.59 21.51 -4.41
C LEU A 92 -8.34 20.87 -5.79
N ILE A 93 -8.79 21.55 -6.83
CA ILE A 93 -8.62 21.15 -8.23
C ILE A 93 -8.33 22.36 -9.10
N ASP A 94 -7.57 22.17 -10.18
CA ASP A 94 -7.43 23.17 -11.23
C ASP A 94 -8.80 23.69 -11.67
N ARG A 95 -8.95 25.02 -11.74
CA ARG A 95 -10.21 25.68 -12.05
C ARG A 95 -10.82 25.21 -13.37
N ARG A 96 -10.02 24.83 -14.38
CA ARG A 96 -10.49 24.36 -15.69
C ARG A 96 -11.13 22.98 -15.63
N GLN A 97 -10.70 22.14 -14.68
CA GLN A 97 -11.17 20.76 -14.53
C GLN A 97 -12.11 20.59 -13.34
N HIS A 98 -12.58 21.69 -12.74
CA HIS A 98 -13.37 21.65 -11.52
C HIS A 98 -14.69 20.85 -11.66
N SER A 99 -15.21 20.71 -12.87
CA SER A 99 -16.43 19.94 -13.19
C SER A 99 -16.22 18.43 -13.15
N SER A 100 -14.97 17.95 -13.23
CA SER A 100 -14.64 16.53 -13.16
C SER A 100 -14.79 15.95 -11.75
N ILE A 101 -14.67 16.77 -10.70
CA ILE A 101 -15.02 16.35 -9.34
C ILE A 101 -16.53 16.42 -9.17
N LEU A 102 -17.14 15.24 -9.09
CA LEU A 102 -18.59 15.06 -8.96
C LEU A 102 -19.08 15.28 -7.53
N TYR A 103 -18.24 14.99 -6.54
CA TYR A 103 -18.65 14.95 -5.14
C TYR A 103 -17.43 14.89 -4.20
N VAL A 104 -17.50 15.53 -3.04
CA VAL A 104 -16.47 15.45 -1.97
C VAL A 104 -17.16 15.36 -0.61
N ARG A 105 -16.79 14.36 0.21
CA ARG A 105 -17.28 14.22 1.60
C ARG A 105 -16.24 13.62 2.52
N SER A 106 -16.45 13.84 3.80
CA SER A 106 -15.84 13.03 4.85
C SER A 106 -16.53 11.68 4.99
N PHE A 107 -15.72 10.63 5.04
CA PHE A 107 -16.14 9.25 5.24
C PHE A 107 -15.96 8.85 6.71
N ARG A 108 -16.91 9.27 7.54
CA ARG A 108 -16.89 9.14 9.01
C ARG A 108 -16.87 7.70 9.53
N ALA A 109 -17.29 6.73 8.70
CA ALA A 109 -17.29 5.31 9.05
C ALA A 109 -15.91 4.66 8.88
N ALA A 110 -14.95 5.33 8.22
CA ALA A 110 -13.58 4.85 8.15
C ALA A 110 -12.92 4.97 9.53
N ASP A 111 -12.34 3.86 9.99
CA ASP A 111 -11.64 3.81 11.26
C ASP A 111 -10.13 3.83 11.04
N CYS A 112 -9.59 5.03 10.85
CA CYS A 112 -8.18 5.27 10.52
C CYS A 112 -7.27 5.37 11.75
N ASP A 113 -7.80 5.23 12.98
CA ASP A 113 -7.07 5.44 14.24
C ASP A 113 -6.41 6.84 14.33
N THR A 114 -7.06 7.84 13.75
CA THR A 114 -6.67 9.26 13.73
C THR A 114 -7.83 10.14 14.21
N ASP A 115 -7.48 11.35 14.64
CA ASP A 115 -8.37 12.49 14.84
C ASP A 115 -8.89 13.08 13.51
N HIS A 116 -8.27 12.74 12.38
CA HIS A 116 -8.78 13.07 11.05
C HIS A 116 -9.84 12.09 10.53
N TYR A 117 -10.85 12.61 9.85
CA TYR A 117 -11.76 11.82 9.01
C TYR A 117 -11.19 11.64 7.61
N LEU A 118 -11.42 10.46 7.03
CA LEU A 118 -11.01 10.20 5.64
C LEU A 118 -11.83 11.07 4.68
N LEU A 119 -11.18 12.01 3.98
CA LEU A 119 -11.80 12.83 2.95
C LEU A 119 -11.81 12.08 1.61
N VAL A 120 -12.98 11.93 0.99
CA VAL A 120 -13.19 11.16 -0.24
C VAL A 120 -13.74 12.07 -1.34
N ALA A 121 -13.15 12.01 -2.52
CA ALA A 121 -13.67 12.63 -3.73
C ALA A 121 -14.09 11.58 -4.76
N LYS A 122 -15.20 11.84 -5.45
CA LYS A 122 -15.58 11.12 -6.66
C LYS A 122 -15.17 11.93 -7.88
N VAL A 123 -14.29 11.36 -8.69
CA VAL A 123 -13.71 12.01 -9.87
C VAL A 123 -14.17 11.29 -11.13
N LYS A 124 -14.61 12.05 -12.14
CA LYS A 124 -15.00 11.54 -13.46
C LYS A 124 -13.90 11.84 -14.46
N GLU A 125 -13.04 10.86 -14.71
CA GLU A 125 -12.00 10.95 -15.73
C GLU A 125 -11.76 9.62 -16.45
N ARG A 126 -11.15 9.69 -17.63
CA ARG A 126 -10.77 8.50 -18.42
C ARG A 126 -9.27 8.27 -18.30
N LEU A 127 -8.88 7.16 -17.68
CA LEU A 127 -7.49 6.74 -17.62
C LEU A 127 -7.02 6.21 -18.98
N ALA A 128 -5.74 6.43 -19.28
CA ALA A 128 -5.08 5.75 -20.38
C ALA A 128 -4.98 4.28 -20.01
N VAL A 129 -5.72 3.43 -20.72
CA VAL A 129 -5.54 2.00 -20.60
C VAL A 129 -4.28 1.65 -21.37
N SER A 130 -3.20 1.36 -20.65
CA SER A 130 -2.07 0.69 -21.27
C SER A 130 -2.57 -0.70 -21.69
N LYS A 131 -2.65 -0.94 -23.02
CA LYS A 131 -2.83 -2.29 -23.57
C LYS A 131 -1.59 -3.16 -23.36
N GLN A 132 -0.59 -2.67 -22.64
CA GLN A 132 0.18 -3.57 -21.79
C GLN A 132 -0.70 -3.97 -20.61
N THR A 133 -1.80 -4.67 -20.89
CA THR A 133 -1.87 -6.01 -20.32
C THR A 133 -0.51 -6.57 -20.70
N THR A 134 0.42 -6.47 -19.76
CA THR A 134 1.34 -7.55 -19.54
C THR A 134 0.54 -8.78 -19.96
N HIS A 135 1.05 -9.52 -20.93
CA HIS A 135 1.09 -10.93 -20.65
C HIS A 135 1.74 -11.00 -19.26
N ILE A 136 0.93 -10.85 -18.21
CA ILE A 136 1.02 -11.66 -17.03
C ILE A 136 0.72 -13.02 -17.65
N VAL A 137 1.70 -13.55 -18.39
CA VAL A 137 2.01 -14.95 -18.33
C VAL A 137 2.03 -15.13 -16.83
N HIS A 138 0.98 -15.75 -16.33
CA HIS A 138 0.95 -16.16 -14.95
C HIS A 138 2.14 -17.10 -14.88
N MET A 139 3.33 -16.54 -14.61
CA MET A 139 4.54 -17.33 -14.54
C MET A 139 4.33 -18.09 -13.27
N GLU A 140 3.90 -19.32 -13.43
CA GLU A 140 3.83 -20.29 -12.38
C GLU A 140 5.24 -20.40 -11.80
N ARG A 141 5.45 -19.73 -10.67
CA ARG A 141 6.75 -19.77 -9.98
C ARG A 141 6.79 -21.07 -9.22
N PHE A 142 7.84 -21.88 -9.36
CA PHE A 142 8.01 -23.09 -8.56
C PHE A 142 8.51 -22.77 -7.15
N ASN A 143 8.19 -23.62 -6.17
CA ASN A 143 8.64 -23.45 -4.79
C ASN A 143 10.10 -23.91 -4.62
N LEU A 144 11.05 -23.09 -5.08
CA LEU A 144 12.49 -23.39 -5.02
C LEU A 144 13.04 -23.58 -3.61
N LYS A 145 12.29 -23.24 -2.55
CA LYS A 145 12.74 -23.48 -1.17
C LYS A 145 12.86 -24.97 -0.87
N LYS A 146 12.04 -25.81 -1.48
CA LYS A 146 12.11 -27.27 -1.35
C LYS A 146 13.44 -27.86 -1.84
N LEU A 147 14.17 -27.15 -2.71
CA LEU A 147 15.51 -27.57 -3.12
C LEU A 147 16.56 -27.39 -2.00
N ASN A 148 16.26 -26.63 -0.94
CA ASN A 148 17.09 -26.58 0.26
C ASN A 148 16.79 -27.73 1.22
N GLU A 149 15.69 -28.46 1.01
CA GLU A 149 15.31 -29.64 1.77
C GLU A 149 15.86 -30.86 1.05
N VAL A 150 16.46 -31.81 1.79
CA VAL A 150 17.09 -33.00 1.20
C VAL A 150 16.06 -33.78 0.37
N GLU A 151 14.87 -33.99 0.91
CA GLU A 151 13.79 -34.71 0.24
C GLU A 151 13.34 -34.03 -1.06
N GLY A 152 13.08 -32.71 -1.03
CA GLY A 152 12.62 -31.98 -2.22
C GLY A 152 13.68 -31.91 -3.33
N LYS A 153 14.97 -31.84 -2.96
CA LYS A 153 16.09 -31.93 -3.91
C LYS A 153 16.15 -33.30 -4.57
N GLU A 154 16.02 -34.37 -3.79
CA GLU A 154 16.09 -35.74 -4.29
C GLU A 154 14.89 -36.08 -5.19
N GLN A 155 13.68 -35.68 -4.79
CA GLN A 155 12.48 -35.85 -5.61
C GLN A 155 12.62 -35.18 -6.98
N TYR A 156 13.09 -33.92 -7.02
CA TYR A 156 13.30 -33.23 -8.29
C TYR A 156 14.37 -33.91 -9.15
N ARG A 157 15.47 -34.37 -8.53
CA ARG A 157 16.56 -35.06 -9.23
C ARG A 157 16.09 -36.37 -9.88
N VAL A 158 15.31 -37.17 -9.16
CA VAL A 158 14.76 -38.42 -9.68
C VAL A 158 13.76 -38.13 -10.81
N GLU A 159 12.85 -37.18 -10.59
CA GLU A 159 11.80 -36.85 -11.57
C GLU A 159 12.37 -36.30 -12.88
N ILE A 160 13.34 -35.39 -12.81
CA ILE A 160 13.99 -34.84 -14.01
C ILE A 160 14.77 -35.94 -14.74
N SER A 161 15.52 -36.79 -14.01
CA SER A 161 16.30 -37.86 -14.62
C SER A 161 15.41 -38.85 -15.36
N ASN A 162 14.32 -39.30 -14.74
CA ASN A 162 13.39 -40.26 -15.35
C ASN A 162 12.78 -39.74 -16.65
N ARG A 163 12.41 -38.45 -16.69
CA ARG A 163 11.82 -37.83 -17.88
C ARG A 163 12.81 -37.66 -19.02
N PHE A 164 14.06 -37.31 -18.72
CA PHE A 164 15.09 -37.20 -19.75
C PHE A 164 15.55 -38.58 -20.26
N THR A 165 15.63 -39.59 -19.40
CA THR A 165 15.86 -40.98 -19.85
C THR A 165 14.72 -41.50 -20.73
N ALA A 166 13.47 -41.15 -20.43
CA ALA A 166 12.34 -41.48 -21.30
C ALA A 166 12.37 -40.71 -22.64
N PHE A 167 12.91 -39.49 -22.64
CA PHE A 167 13.04 -38.63 -23.83
C PHE A 167 14.12 -39.13 -24.80
N GLU A 168 15.28 -39.57 -24.29
CA GLU A 168 16.37 -40.13 -25.11
C GLU A 168 16.00 -41.40 -25.87
N ASN A 169 14.93 -42.10 -25.46
CA ASN A 169 14.45 -43.32 -26.12
C ASN A 169 13.60 -43.05 -27.39
N PHE A 170 13.36 -41.77 -27.75
CA PHE A 170 12.65 -41.39 -28.96
C PHE A 170 13.63 -40.89 -30.05
N ASP A 171 14.11 -41.81 -30.90
CA ASP A 171 14.80 -41.48 -32.14
C ASP A 171 13.77 -40.97 -33.17
N THR A 172 13.61 -39.66 -33.29
CA THR A 172 12.93 -39.06 -34.43
C THR A 172 13.66 -37.80 -34.89
N GLU A 173 13.82 -37.64 -36.21
CA GLU A 173 14.27 -36.40 -36.84
C GLU A 173 13.23 -35.30 -36.58
N VAL A 174 13.35 -34.62 -35.44
CA VAL A 174 12.46 -33.52 -35.08
C VAL A 174 13.20 -32.18 -35.23
N GLU A 175 12.48 -31.19 -35.73
CA GLU A 175 12.89 -29.80 -35.86
C GLU A 175 13.34 -29.21 -34.50
N VAL A 176 14.51 -28.57 -34.43
CA VAL A 176 15.18 -28.06 -33.21
C VAL A 176 14.26 -27.26 -32.27
N ASN A 177 13.28 -26.53 -32.81
CA ASN A 177 12.31 -25.77 -32.02
C ASN A 177 11.39 -26.66 -31.18
N ASN A 178 11.03 -27.84 -31.67
CA ASN A 178 10.19 -28.79 -30.95
C ASN A 178 10.98 -29.51 -29.85
N ASP A 179 12.25 -29.82 -30.07
CA ASP A 179 13.14 -30.37 -29.03
C ASP A 179 13.27 -29.41 -27.86
N TRP A 180 13.44 -28.12 -28.17
CA TRP A 180 13.51 -27.09 -27.14
C TRP A 180 12.21 -26.99 -26.32
N GLU A 181 11.04 -27.01 -26.96
CA GLU A 181 9.77 -26.98 -26.21
C GLU A 181 9.58 -28.27 -25.38
N THR A 182 9.97 -29.44 -25.88
CA THR A 182 9.92 -30.68 -25.11
C THR A 182 10.84 -30.65 -23.89
N ILE A 183 12.09 -30.19 -24.06
CA ILE A 183 13.04 -30.00 -22.95
C ILE A 183 12.45 -29.06 -21.90
N ARG A 184 11.89 -27.94 -22.35
CA ARG A 184 11.29 -26.93 -21.50
C ARG A 184 10.10 -27.47 -20.71
N GLU A 185 9.21 -28.21 -21.37
CA GLU A 185 8.04 -28.81 -20.73
C GLU A 185 8.44 -29.91 -19.75
N ASN A 186 9.44 -30.74 -20.08
CA ASN A 186 10.00 -31.71 -19.14
C ASN A 186 10.52 -31.05 -17.87
N ILE A 187 11.32 -29.98 -17.99
CA ILE A 187 11.82 -29.21 -16.85
C ILE A 187 10.66 -28.64 -16.01
N LYS A 188 9.65 -28.04 -16.66
CA LYS A 188 8.48 -27.46 -15.97
C LYS A 188 7.67 -28.53 -15.26
N MET A 189 7.39 -29.66 -15.91
CA MET A 189 6.59 -30.74 -15.33
C MET A 189 7.32 -31.40 -14.16
N SER A 190 8.62 -31.68 -14.27
CA SER A 190 9.41 -32.19 -13.14
C SER A 190 9.37 -31.23 -11.95
N ALA A 191 9.52 -29.93 -12.20
CA ALA A 191 9.45 -28.91 -11.15
C ALA A 191 8.04 -28.80 -10.56
N LYS A 192 7.00 -28.94 -11.38
CA LYS A 192 5.60 -28.94 -10.95
C LYS A 192 5.29 -30.10 -10.01
N GLU A 193 5.71 -31.31 -10.38
CA GLU A 193 5.37 -32.53 -9.64
C GLU A 193 6.18 -32.68 -8.34
N SER A 194 7.47 -32.35 -8.36
CA SER A 194 8.31 -32.43 -7.17
C SER A 194 8.24 -31.19 -6.27
N LEU A 195 8.41 -30.00 -6.85
CA LEU A 195 8.49 -28.75 -6.08
C LEU A 195 7.11 -28.14 -5.83
N GLY A 196 6.19 -28.29 -6.78
CA GLY A 196 4.91 -27.58 -6.76
C GLY A 196 5.09 -26.08 -6.95
N TYR A 197 3.98 -25.34 -6.87
CA TYR A 197 3.98 -23.90 -7.09
C TYR A 197 4.32 -23.11 -5.82
N TYR A 198 4.96 -21.97 -6.02
CA TYR A 198 5.21 -20.97 -5.01
C TYR A 198 3.88 -20.32 -4.64
N GLU A 199 3.45 -20.58 -3.41
CA GLU A 199 2.34 -19.84 -2.83
C GLU A 199 2.84 -18.44 -2.46
N PRO A 200 2.26 -17.37 -3.05
CA PRO A 200 2.52 -16.01 -2.60
C PRO A 200 2.23 -15.95 -1.11
N LYS A 201 3.20 -15.45 -0.32
CA LYS A 201 2.93 -15.17 1.08
C LYS A 201 1.72 -14.23 1.13
N LYS A 202 0.58 -14.76 1.56
CA LYS A 202 -0.53 -13.92 2.00
C LYS A 202 0.01 -13.01 3.10
N HIS A 203 -0.56 -11.80 3.14
CA HIS A 203 -0.32 -10.66 4.02
C HIS A 203 0.60 -10.92 5.24
N LYS A 204 1.47 -9.95 5.58
CA LYS A 204 2.48 -10.04 6.66
C LYS A 204 2.03 -10.99 7.79
N SER A 205 2.78 -12.08 8.01
CA SER A 205 2.39 -13.23 8.86
C SER A 205 2.12 -12.92 10.35
N TRP A 206 2.19 -11.65 10.76
CA TRP A 206 1.84 -11.21 12.11
C TRP A 206 0.37 -10.86 12.26
N PHE A 207 -0.33 -10.59 11.16
CA PHE A 207 -1.77 -10.32 11.14
C PHE A 207 -2.50 -11.64 10.95
N ASP A 208 -3.01 -12.18 12.06
CA ASP A 208 -3.71 -13.47 12.11
C ASP A 208 -5.22 -13.28 12.28
N GLU A 209 -5.94 -14.40 12.37
CA GLU A 209 -7.39 -14.40 12.55
C GLU A 209 -7.82 -13.66 13.83
N GLY A 210 -7.03 -13.75 14.90
CA GLY A 210 -7.24 -12.99 16.13
C GLY A 210 -7.17 -11.48 15.88
N CYS A 211 -6.22 -11.02 15.05
CA CYS A 211 -6.16 -9.63 14.64
C CYS A 211 -7.38 -9.20 13.82
N SER A 212 -7.87 -10.06 12.92
CA SER A 212 -9.08 -9.78 12.14
C SER A 212 -10.31 -9.64 13.04
N LYS A 213 -10.50 -10.57 13.99
CA LYS A 213 -11.61 -10.53 14.96
C LYS A 213 -11.63 -9.24 15.78
N LEU A 214 -10.47 -8.81 16.28
CA LEU A 214 -10.36 -7.54 17.02
C LEU A 214 -10.66 -6.32 16.13
N LEU A 215 -10.22 -6.35 14.87
CA LEU A 215 -10.53 -5.28 13.91
C LEU A 215 -12.04 -5.18 13.65
N ASP A 216 -12.70 -6.33 13.48
CA ASP A 216 -14.15 -6.38 13.25
C ASP A 216 -14.91 -5.89 14.48
N GLN A 217 -14.51 -6.29 15.69
CA GLN A 217 -15.07 -5.76 16.94
C GLN A 217 -14.92 -4.24 17.04
N ARG A 218 -13.74 -3.70 16.71
CA ARG A 218 -13.48 -2.26 16.69
C ARG A 218 -14.39 -1.53 15.70
N LYS A 219 -14.59 -2.11 14.51
CA LYS A 219 -15.51 -1.60 13.49
C LYS A 219 -16.96 -1.60 13.97
N GLN A 220 -17.42 -2.68 14.61
CA GLN A 220 -18.78 -2.76 15.16
C GLN A 220 -19.00 -1.74 16.28
N ALA A 221 -18.08 -1.63 17.23
CA ALA A 221 -18.14 -0.62 18.29
C ALA A 221 -18.17 0.80 17.73
N LYS A 222 -17.43 1.06 16.63
CA LYS A 222 -17.47 2.37 15.96
C LYS A 222 -18.83 2.66 15.35
N LEU A 223 -19.46 1.67 14.71
CA LEU A 223 -20.80 1.81 14.15
C LEU A 223 -21.85 2.04 15.25
N GLN A 224 -21.78 1.32 16.36
CA GLN A 224 -22.64 1.50 17.52
C GLN A 224 -22.53 2.93 18.08
N TRP A 225 -21.31 3.42 18.31
CA TRP A 225 -21.09 4.80 18.77
C TRP A 225 -21.60 5.86 17.77
N LEU A 226 -21.49 5.61 16.46
CA LEU A 226 -22.01 6.52 15.44
C LEU A 226 -23.55 6.57 15.43
N GLN A 227 -24.22 5.47 15.78
CA GLN A 227 -25.68 5.41 15.92
C GLN A 227 -26.14 6.05 17.24
N ASP A 228 -25.36 5.88 18.29
CA ASP A 228 -25.69 6.29 19.65
C ASP A 228 -24.45 6.80 20.40
N PRO A 229 -24.13 8.10 20.30
CA PRO A 229 -22.88 8.68 20.80
C PRO A 229 -22.93 9.01 22.31
N ARG A 230 -23.51 8.11 23.12
CA ARG A 230 -23.46 8.21 24.59
C ARG A 230 -22.05 7.93 25.12
N GLU A 231 -21.74 8.50 26.28
CA GLU A 231 -20.44 8.34 26.96
C GLU A 231 -20.06 6.87 27.13
N LEU A 232 -21.01 6.03 27.58
CA LEU A 232 -20.84 4.58 27.70
C LEU A 232 -20.33 3.91 26.40
N ASN A 233 -20.93 4.26 25.25
CA ASN A 233 -20.51 3.70 23.96
C ASN A 233 -19.16 4.29 23.51
N GLY A 234 -18.89 5.54 23.84
CA GLY A 234 -17.61 6.20 23.60
C GLY A 234 -16.47 5.54 24.38
N ASP A 235 -16.69 5.24 25.67
CA ASP A 235 -15.74 4.56 26.53
C ASP A 235 -15.49 3.12 26.08
N ASN A 236 -16.55 2.40 25.71
CA ASN A 236 -16.43 1.06 25.13
C ASN A 236 -15.58 1.07 23.85
N LEU A 237 -15.85 1.99 22.92
CA LEU A 237 -15.06 2.15 21.70
C LEU A 237 -13.59 2.48 22.01
N ASN A 238 -13.35 3.40 22.96
CA ASN A 238 -12.00 3.78 23.36
C ASN A 238 -11.23 2.61 23.99
N ASN A 239 -11.89 1.79 24.80
CA ASN A 239 -11.29 0.59 25.37
C ASN A 239 -10.91 -0.40 24.27
N ILE A 240 -11.84 -0.76 23.39
CA ILE A 240 -11.60 -1.69 22.27
C ILE A 240 -10.47 -1.17 21.36
N ARG A 241 -10.42 0.14 21.10
CA ARG A 241 -9.34 0.79 20.34
C ARG A 241 -7.98 0.58 21.02
N ARG A 242 -7.87 0.87 22.32
CA ARG A 242 -6.62 0.68 23.09
C ARG A 242 -6.17 -0.77 23.08
N GLU A 243 -7.10 -1.71 23.30
CA GLU A 243 -6.80 -3.14 23.30
C GLU A 243 -6.33 -3.63 21.93
N THR A 244 -7.06 -3.27 20.87
CA THR A 244 -6.73 -3.64 19.49
C THR A 244 -5.35 -3.07 19.09
N SER A 245 -5.10 -1.78 19.34
CA SER A 245 -3.83 -1.14 19.00
C SER A 245 -2.67 -1.71 19.84
N ARG A 246 -2.89 -2.08 21.10
CA ARG A 246 -1.91 -2.83 21.92
C ARG A 246 -1.62 -4.21 21.32
N HIS A 247 -2.65 -4.96 20.94
CA HIS A 247 -2.51 -6.28 20.34
C HIS A 247 -1.71 -6.24 19.03
N PHE A 248 -2.06 -5.32 18.13
CA PHE A 248 -1.39 -5.17 16.83
C PHE A 248 0.07 -4.75 16.99
N ARG A 249 0.36 -3.80 17.88
CA ARG A 249 1.74 -3.40 18.19
C ARG A 249 2.57 -4.58 18.71
N ASN A 250 2.00 -5.40 19.60
CA ASN A 250 2.68 -6.56 20.16
C ASN A 250 2.95 -7.64 19.10
N LYS A 251 1.95 -7.99 18.27
CA LYS A 251 2.11 -8.95 17.16
C LYS A 251 3.14 -8.48 16.15
N LYS A 252 3.06 -7.22 15.72
CA LYS A 252 4.03 -6.60 14.80
C LYS A 252 5.44 -6.61 15.39
N ARG A 253 5.60 -6.25 16.67
CA ARG A 253 6.90 -6.28 17.37
C ARG A 253 7.48 -7.69 17.49
N LYS A 254 6.66 -8.69 17.82
CA LYS A 254 7.08 -10.11 17.88
C LYS A 254 7.56 -10.60 16.52
N TYR A 255 6.84 -10.26 15.46
CA TYR A 255 7.23 -10.58 14.09
C TYR A 255 8.53 -9.91 13.67
N LEU A 256 8.67 -8.60 13.90
CA LEU A 256 9.91 -7.87 13.60
C LEU A 256 11.10 -8.46 14.34
N ARG A 257 10.95 -8.84 15.61
CA ARG A 257 11.99 -9.56 16.37
C ARG A 257 12.38 -10.89 15.71
N LYS A 258 11.41 -11.67 15.21
CA LYS A 258 11.68 -12.93 14.51
C LYS A 258 12.44 -12.69 13.20
N VAL A 259 12.03 -11.68 12.44
CA VAL A 259 12.72 -11.28 11.20
C VAL A 259 14.17 -10.88 11.50
N ILE A 260 14.39 -10.00 12.49
CA ILE A 260 15.74 -9.57 12.89
C ILE A 260 16.60 -10.76 13.32
N LYS A 261 16.09 -11.66 14.18
CA LYS A 261 16.83 -12.86 14.60
C LYS A 261 17.23 -13.72 13.40
N LEU A 262 16.32 -13.96 12.45
CA LEU A 262 16.62 -14.73 11.25
C LEU A 262 17.69 -14.02 10.39
N THR A 263 17.58 -12.71 10.22
CA THR A 263 18.55 -11.90 9.48
C THR A 263 19.93 -11.94 10.14
N VAL A 264 20.02 -11.84 11.47
CA VAL A 264 21.30 -11.95 12.21
C VAL A 264 21.91 -13.34 12.07
N VAL A 265 21.12 -14.42 12.11
CA VAL A 265 21.63 -15.79 11.89
C VAL A 265 22.16 -15.97 10.46
N ILE A 266 21.48 -15.41 9.46
CA ILE A 266 21.93 -15.45 8.08
C ILE A 266 23.22 -14.63 7.92
N ILE A 267 23.29 -13.40 8.44
CA ILE A 267 24.49 -12.55 8.38
C ILE A 267 25.65 -13.15 9.18
N GLY A 268 25.39 -13.83 10.31
CA GLY A 268 26.41 -14.51 11.09
C GLY A 268 27.00 -15.74 10.38
N ARG A 269 26.26 -16.38 9.47
CA ARG A 269 26.75 -17.48 8.62
C ARG A 269 27.53 -17.00 7.39
N TYR A 270 27.30 -15.76 6.96
CA TYR A 270 27.99 -15.13 5.83
C TYR A 270 28.70 -13.88 6.35
N HIS A 271 29.94 -14.04 6.83
CA HIS A 271 30.79 -12.93 7.31
C HIS A 271 30.69 -11.71 6.38
N CYS A 272 29.85 -10.73 6.74
CA CYS A 272 29.69 -9.51 5.98
C CYS A 272 29.56 -8.33 6.94
N TYR A 273 30.70 -7.95 7.52
CA TYR A 273 30.89 -6.73 8.32
C TYR A 273 30.44 -5.45 7.59
N GLN A 274 30.34 -5.48 6.26
CA GLN A 274 29.94 -4.34 5.42
C GLN A 274 28.42 -4.04 5.44
N LEU A 275 27.58 -4.97 5.87
CA LEU A 275 26.12 -4.76 5.97
C LEU A 275 25.70 -4.14 7.30
N TYR A 276 26.40 -4.47 8.39
CA TYR A 276 26.10 -3.93 9.71
C TYR A 276 26.33 -2.41 9.75
N THR A 277 27.43 -1.93 9.16
CA THR A 277 27.77 -0.50 9.04
C THR A 277 26.80 0.31 8.16
N LYS A 278 26.18 -0.31 7.14
CA LYS A 278 25.18 0.37 6.29
C LYS A 278 23.78 0.41 6.88
N LEU A 279 23.40 -0.55 7.74
CA LEU A 279 22.08 -0.61 8.35
C LEU A 279 22.00 0.07 9.72
N TYR A 280 23.11 0.16 10.46
CA TYR A 280 23.16 0.78 11.79
C TYR A 280 22.63 2.24 11.83
N PRO A 281 22.95 3.14 10.87
CA PRO A 281 22.47 4.52 10.88
C PRO A 281 20.96 4.65 10.61
N ILE A 282 20.37 3.69 9.89
CA ILE A 282 18.95 3.69 9.51
C ILE A 282 18.05 3.33 10.71
N PHE A 283 18.58 2.56 11.67
CA PHE A 283 17.79 2.06 12.81
C PHE A 283 18.04 2.81 14.13
N PHE A 284 19.11 3.59 14.26
CA PHE A 284 19.50 4.22 15.54
C PHE A 284 19.74 5.75 15.51
N SER A 285 19.49 6.43 14.38
CA SER A 285 19.51 7.90 14.36
C SER A 285 18.17 8.49 14.82
N GLN A 286 17.88 8.43 16.13
CA GLN A 286 17.17 9.48 16.86
C GLN A 286 17.64 9.44 18.32
N GLY A 287 18.65 10.27 18.59
CA GLY A 287 18.92 10.89 19.89
C GLY A 287 18.80 12.40 19.69
#